data_AF-A0A0F9BRX2-F1
#
_entry.id   AF-A0A0F9BRX2-F1
#
_cell.length_a   1.000
_cell.length_b   1.000
_cell.length_c   1.000
_cell.angle_alpha   90.00
_cell.angle_beta   90.00
_cell.angle_gamma   90.00
#
_symmetry.space_group_name_H-M   'P 1'
#
loop_
_entity.id
_entity.type
_entity.pdbx_description
1 polymer ?
#
loop_
_entity_poly.entity_id
_entity_poly.type
_entity_poly.pdbx_seq_one_letter_code
_entity_poly.pdbx_strand_id
1 'polypeptide(L)' 'MNTTYGDAIKALLRAGFTHRDILDLTQTAGREEVLKLGEDALQDEEKTER' A
#
# COMPACT_ATOMS: atom_id res chain seq x y z
N MET A 1 12.66 -6.62 1.52
CA MET A 1 12.68 -5.83 0.28
C MET A 1 12.63 -4.36 0.66
N ASN A 2 13.26 -3.45 -0.09
CA ASN A 2 13.15 -2.01 0.20
C ASN A 2 12.00 -1.47 -0.68
N THR A 3 10.77 -1.62 -0.21
CA THR A 3 9.56 -1.33 -1.00
C THR A 3 9.51 0.15 -1.31
N THR A 4 9.35 0.51 -2.58
CA THR A 4 9.22 1.92 -2.92
C THR A 4 7.80 2.40 -2.62
N TYR A 5 7.64 3.70 -2.42
CA TYR A 5 6.31 4.30 -2.26
C TYR A 5 5.40 4.05 -3.46
N GLY A 6 5.97 3.94 -4.67
CA GLY A 6 5.20 3.58 -5.86
C GLY A 6 4.70 2.13 -5.85
N ASP A 7 5.47 1.21 -5.26
CA ASP A 7 5.08 -0.20 -5.14
C ASP A 7 3.99 -0.38 -4.07
N ALA A 8 4.13 0.33 -2.94
CA ALA A 8 3.09 0.41 -1.92
C ALA A 8 1.75 0.91 -2.49
N ILE A 9 1.75 1.99 -3.28
CA ILE A 9 0.52 2.50 -3.90
C ILE A 9 -0.09 1.46 -4.85
N LYS A 10 0.71 0.77 -5.68
CA LYS A 10 0.19 -0.26 -6.59
C LYS A 10 -0.45 -1.41 -5.82
N ALA A 11 0.16 -1.85 -4.73
CA ALA A 11 -0.38 -2.91 -3.89
C ALA A 11 -1.71 -2.50 -3.25
N LEU A 12 -1.80 -1.27 -2.72
CA LEU A 12 -3.05 -0.74 -2.19
C LEU A 12 -4.15 -0.67 -3.25
N LEU A 13 -3.83 -0.22 -4.47
CA LEU A 13 -4.80 -0.20 -5.57
C LEU A 13 -5.30 -1.60 -5.94
N ARG A 14 -4.43 -2.61 -5.93
CA ARG A 14 -4.82 -4.02 -6.16
C ARG A 14 -5.66 -4.58 -5.02
N ALA A 15 -5.35 -4.19 -3.77
CA ALA A 15 -6.14 -4.51 -2.59
C ALA A 15 -7.51 -3.81 -2.56
N GLY A 16 -7.82 -2.96 -3.54
CA GLY A 16 -9.14 -2.34 -3.72
C GLY A 16 -9.25 -0.92 -3.18
N PHE A 17 -8.17 -0.31 -2.69
CA PHE A 17 -8.17 1.10 -2.33
C PHE A 17 -8.30 1.97 -3.58
N THR A 18 -8.97 3.11 -3.44
CA THR A 18 -9.00 4.12 -4.51
C THR A 18 -7.86 5.12 -4.35
N HIS A 19 -7.56 5.86 -5.42
CA HIS A 19 -6.59 6.96 -5.36
C HIS A 19 -6.96 8.00 -4.30
N ARG A 20 -8.26 8.23 -4.07
CA ARG A 20 -8.73 9.18 -3.07
C ARG A 20 -8.43 8.68 -1.66
N ASP A 21 -8.70 7.41 -1.37
CA ASP A 21 -8.41 6.81 -0.06
C ASP A 21 -6.92 6.89 0.26
N ILE A 22 -6.06 6.63 -0.72
CA ILE A 22 -4.60 6.72 -0.56
C ILE A 22 -4.17 8.17 -0.30
N LEU A 23 -4.75 9.15 -0.99
CA LEU A 23 -4.44 10.57 -0.76
C LEU A 23 -4.90 11.01 0.64
N ASP A 24 -6.12 10.65 1.03
CA ASP A 24 -6.69 10.98 2.32
C ASP A 24 -5.87 10.33 3.45
N LEU A 25 -5.45 9.07 3.28
CA LEU A 25 -4.56 8.37 4.21
C LEU A 25 -3.17 9.03 4.28
N THR A 26 -2.61 9.45 3.14
CA THR A 26 -1.33 10.16 3.11
C THR A 26 -1.41 11.50 3.83
N GLN A 27 -2.52 12.22 3.73
CA GLN A 27 -2.72 13.50 4.40
C GLN A 27 -2.97 13.35 5.91
N THR A 28 -3.66 12.30 6.32
CA THR A 28 -4.07 12.09 7.72
C THR A 28 -3.01 11.35 8.54
N ALA A 29 -2.46 10.26 8.00
CA ALA A 29 -1.49 9.38 8.67
C ALA A 29 -0.04 9.62 8.22
N GLY A 30 0.15 10.27 7.07
CA GLY A 30 1.46 10.54 6.52
C GLY A 30 1.96 9.46 5.55
N ARG A 31 3.05 9.78 4.86
CA ARG A 31 3.63 8.94 3.81
C ARG A 31 4.15 7.58 4.33
N GLU A 32 4.69 7.55 5.55
CA GLU A 32 5.29 6.36 6.14
C GLU A 32 4.24 5.28 6.44
N GLU A 33 3.07 5.68 6.95
CA GLU A 33 1.97 4.75 7.24
C GLU A 33 1.39 4.14 5.97
N VAL A 34 1.28 4.92 4.89
CA VAL A 34 0.88 4.41 3.58
C VAL A 34 1.91 3.43 3.02
N LEU A 35 3.21 3.65 3.29
CA LEU A 35 4.26 2.72 2.90
C LEU A 35 4.08 1.37 3.61
N LYS A 36 3.91 1.39 4.94
CA LYS A 36 3.70 0.17 5.76
C LYS A 36 2.47 -0.59 5.30
N LEU A 37 1.34 0.09 5.13
CA LEU A 37 0.09 -0.55 4.68
C LEU A 37 0.25 -1.19 3.29
N GLY A 38 0.98 -0.55 2.38
CA GLY A 38 1.27 -1.13 1.08
C GLY A 38 2.26 -2.30 1.14
N GLU A 39 3.20 -2.30 2.08
CA GLU A 39 4.08 -3.45 2.35
C GLU A 39 3.30 -4.65 2.88
N ASP A 40 2.36 -4.42 3.79
CA ASP A 40 1.49 -5.47 4.32
C ASP A 40 0.63 -6.07 3.20
N ALA A 41 0.05 -5.23 2.33
CA ALA A 41 -0.72 -5.67 1.18
C ALA A 41 0.11 -6.54 0.20
N LEU A 42 1.37 -6.17 -0.06
CA LEU A 42 2.28 -6.98 -0.89
C LEU A 42 2.56 -8.35 -0.28
N GLN A 43 2.76 -8.42 1.04
CA GLN A 43 3.02 -9.68 1.72
C GLN A 43 1.80 -10.61 1.68
N ASP A 44 0.59 -10.05 1.76
CA ASP A 44 -0.63 -10.83 1.69
C ASP A 44 -0.95 -11.30 0.26
N GLU A 45 -0.60 -10.53 -0.77
CA GLU A 45 -0.57 -11.00 -2.16
C GLU A 45 0.40 -12.19 -2.33
N GLU A 46 1.65 -12.07 -1.85
CA GLU A 46 2.66 -13.13 -1.97
C GLU A 46 2.28 -14.43 -1.25
N LYS A 47 1.51 -14.34 -0.15
CA LYS A 47 1.01 -15.53 0.57
C LYS A 47 -0.18 -16.18 -0.13
N THR A 48 -1.01 -15.41 -0.81
CA THR A 48 -2.22 -15.91 -1.47
C THR A 48 -1.91 -16.63 -2.78
N GLU A 49 -0.78 -16.31 -3.42
CA GLU A 49 -0.33 -16.95 -4.67
C GLU A 49 0.56 -18.20 -4.48
N ARG A 50 0.78 -18.67 -3.24
CA ARG A 50 1.50 -19.92 -2.91
C ARG A 50 0.58 -21.04 -2.47
#